data_AF-A0A954LI20-F1
#
_entry.id   AF-A0A954LI20-F1
#
_cell.length_a   1.000
_cell.length_b   1.000
_cell.length_c   1.000
_cell.angle_alpha   90.00
_cell.angle_beta   90.00
_cell.angle_gamma   90.00
#
_symmetry.space_group_name_H-M   'P 1'
#
loop_
_entity.id
_entity.type
_entity.pdbx_description
1 polymer ?
#
loop_
_entity_poly.entity_id
_entity_poly.type
_entity_poly.pdbx_seq_one_letter_code
_entity_poly.pdbx_strand_id
1 'polypeptide(L)'
;DDGGSFDVTRKAKFQIADPELIRVDEKGVVTPSKSGRTKITVSFSGQTASLPVEVEQGEAFLPVDFQTEIVPILTRRGCNGGGCHGKTTGQGGFRLSLFGYNPSADYTWVTRDSTARRICVPDPENSLLLLKPTLTVGHAGGLRLKDDEPEYHRLVRWIESGAPEQATETIPTLERLQLSPAEVSLRPGAQQQLVAVAHYSDGTKRDVTRLVVFKANQNQIADVDEWGLVTAGNRVGEGVITATFSGQVAVSRVRIPLDRKWTEPDFPIQNIIDRHVLAQLRSLKIPPSDLCDEDTFLRRATLQIAGRLPTHEEVKTFQANPDPDKRQQLIQRLLDDPGYADHFAQKWSGILRNKRRGQTARIPGTIAFHRWIRRAIALNKPYDQFVREIITATGDVSVNPPAQWYAEVRYLDRYVDDTAQVFLGMRIGCARCHHHPFEKISQEDYF
;
A
#
# COMPACT_ATOMS: atom_id res chain seq x y z
N ASP A 1 -1.62 -15.00 30.74
CA ASP A 1 -0.52 -15.02 31.73
C ASP A 1 0.70 -14.20 31.34
N ASP A 2 0.76 -13.66 30.12
CA ASP A 2 1.87 -12.85 29.58
C ASP A 2 1.48 -11.39 29.25
N GLY A 3 0.24 -10.97 29.57
CA GLY A 3 -0.24 -9.60 29.32
C GLY A 3 -0.50 -9.26 27.85
N GLY A 4 -0.43 -10.24 26.93
CA GLY A 4 -0.76 -10.04 25.51
C GLY A 4 -2.26 -10.07 25.25
N SER A 5 -2.73 -9.25 24.30
CA SER A 5 -4.04 -9.41 23.69
C SER A 5 -3.97 -10.47 22.58
N PHE A 6 -5.01 -11.28 22.46
CA PHE A 6 -5.14 -12.24 21.36
C PHE A 6 -6.55 -12.20 20.80
N ASP A 7 -6.65 -12.47 19.50
CA ASP A 7 -7.94 -12.52 18.82
C ASP A 7 -8.73 -13.76 19.24
N VAL A 8 -9.99 -13.55 19.59
CA VAL A 8 -10.94 -14.60 19.96
C VAL A 8 -12.17 -14.63 19.07
N THR A 9 -12.20 -13.85 17.99
CA THR A 9 -13.37 -13.67 17.12
C THR A 9 -13.91 -15.02 16.63
N ARG A 10 -13.03 -15.88 16.10
CA ARG A 10 -13.37 -17.22 15.61
C ARG A 10 -13.48 -18.29 16.72
N LYS A 11 -13.30 -17.92 17.99
CA LYS A 11 -13.39 -18.81 19.17
C LYS A 11 -14.54 -18.43 20.10
N ALA A 12 -15.08 -17.24 19.96
CA ALA A 12 -16.16 -16.73 20.77
C ALA A 12 -17.49 -17.37 20.35
N LYS A 13 -18.40 -17.50 21.32
CA LYS A 13 -19.77 -17.93 21.09
C LYS A 13 -20.68 -16.71 21.06
N PHE A 14 -21.52 -16.62 20.05
CA PHE A 14 -22.50 -15.56 19.88
C PHE A 14 -23.88 -16.07 20.29
N GLN A 15 -24.52 -15.35 21.22
CA GLN A 15 -25.90 -15.56 21.61
C GLN A 15 -26.72 -14.33 21.24
N ILE A 16 -27.81 -14.53 20.53
CA ILE A 16 -28.69 -13.46 20.06
C ILE A 16 -29.94 -13.49 20.93
N ALA A 17 -30.32 -12.35 21.51
CA ALA A 17 -31.51 -12.28 22.35
C ALA A 17 -32.80 -12.50 21.55
N ASP A 18 -32.82 -12.04 20.30
CA ASP A 18 -33.92 -12.25 19.37
C ASP A 18 -33.40 -12.69 17.99
N PRO A 19 -33.41 -14.01 17.70
CA PRO A 19 -32.89 -14.56 16.44
C PRO A 19 -33.82 -14.33 15.24
N GLU A 20 -35.03 -13.77 15.43
CA GLU A 20 -35.87 -13.38 14.30
C GLU A 20 -35.41 -12.06 13.67
N LEU A 21 -34.73 -11.20 14.43
CA LEU A 21 -34.27 -9.88 13.98
C LEU A 21 -32.93 -9.96 13.23
N ILE A 22 -32.00 -10.79 13.72
CA ILE A 22 -30.65 -10.94 13.16
C ILE A 22 -30.15 -12.38 13.25
N ARG A 23 -29.20 -12.72 12.38
CA ARG A 23 -28.39 -13.94 12.47
C ARG A 23 -26.91 -13.56 12.58
N VAL A 24 -26.14 -14.37 13.30
CA VAL A 24 -24.69 -14.23 13.40
C VAL A 24 -24.06 -15.57 13.00
N ASP A 25 -23.16 -15.54 12.02
CA ASP A 25 -22.44 -16.74 11.59
C ASP A 25 -21.23 -17.05 12.48
N GLU A 26 -20.57 -18.19 12.25
CA GLU A 26 -19.38 -18.62 13.01
C GLU A 26 -18.17 -17.69 12.84
N LYS A 27 -18.17 -16.84 11.81
CA LYS A 27 -17.13 -15.82 11.56
C LYS A 27 -17.46 -14.49 12.25
N GLY A 28 -18.61 -14.38 12.91
CA GLY A 28 -19.09 -13.17 13.58
C GLY A 28 -19.78 -12.17 12.65
N VAL A 29 -20.17 -12.58 11.43
CA VAL A 29 -20.89 -11.70 10.50
C VAL A 29 -22.36 -11.61 10.90
N VAL A 30 -22.82 -10.39 11.15
CA VAL A 30 -24.21 -10.09 11.50
C VAL A 30 -25.03 -9.84 10.24
N THR A 31 -26.10 -10.62 10.04
CA THR A 31 -27.04 -10.45 8.93
C THR A 31 -28.40 -10.01 9.46
N PRO A 32 -28.93 -8.84 9.05
CA PRO A 32 -30.25 -8.39 9.46
C PRO A 32 -31.36 -9.22 8.79
N SER A 33 -32.51 -9.33 9.45
CA SER A 33 -33.70 -10.04 8.95
C SER A 33 -35.00 -9.26 9.13
N LYS A 34 -35.17 -8.56 10.25
CA LYS A 34 -36.34 -7.73 10.55
C LYS A 34 -35.93 -6.45 11.29
N SER A 35 -36.70 -5.38 11.14
CA SER A 35 -36.47 -4.14 11.88
C SER A 35 -36.72 -4.34 13.37
N GLY A 36 -35.93 -3.67 14.20
CA GLY A 36 -36.10 -3.72 15.66
C GLY A 36 -34.79 -3.59 16.42
N ARG A 37 -34.88 -3.73 17.73
CA ARG A 37 -33.74 -3.65 18.65
C ARG A 37 -33.54 -4.98 19.34
N THR A 38 -32.31 -5.48 19.32
CA THR A 38 -31.89 -6.71 19.98
C THR A 38 -30.51 -6.52 20.61
N LYS A 39 -29.94 -7.59 21.16
CA LYS A 39 -28.55 -7.60 21.62
C LYS A 39 -27.85 -8.87 21.17
N ILE A 40 -26.56 -8.73 20.92
CA ILE A 40 -25.63 -9.86 20.78
C ILE A 40 -24.83 -9.95 22.07
N THR A 41 -24.84 -11.12 22.70
CA THR A 41 -23.93 -11.47 23.79
C THR A 41 -22.81 -12.36 23.25
N VAL A 42 -21.59 -11.87 23.34
CA VAL A 42 -20.36 -12.56 22.94
C VAL A 42 -19.74 -13.17 24.19
N SER A 43 -19.39 -14.45 24.16
CA SER A 43 -18.77 -15.13 25.29
C SER A 43 -17.52 -15.92 24.90
N PHE A 44 -16.48 -15.83 25.72
CA PHE A 44 -15.25 -16.61 25.54
C PHE A 44 -14.56 -16.79 26.89
N SER A 45 -14.19 -18.04 27.23
CA SER A 45 -13.46 -18.39 28.46
C SER A 45 -14.03 -17.75 29.74
N GLY A 46 -15.36 -17.80 29.90
CA GLY A 46 -16.07 -17.25 31.06
C GLY A 46 -16.24 -15.73 31.07
N GLN A 47 -15.64 -15.01 30.11
CA GLN A 47 -15.86 -13.58 29.91
C GLN A 47 -17.03 -13.36 28.95
N THR A 48 -17.78 -12.29 29.17
CA THR A 48 -18.93 -11.92 28.33
C THR A 48 -18.93 -10.44 28.02
N ALA A 49 -19.26 -10.09 26.77
CA ALA A 49 -19.57 -8.73 26.35
C ALA A 49 -20.97 -8.71 25.72
N SER A 50 -21.72 -7.63 25.90
CA SER A 50 -23.03 -7.46 25.26
C SER A 50 -23.03 -6.19 24.42
N LEU A 51 -23.51 -6.31 23.19
CA LEU A 51 -23.59 -5.22 22.22
C LEU A 51 -25.06 -5.01 21.83
N PRO A 52 -25.61 -3.78 21.96
CA PRO A 52 -26.91 -3.48 21.40
C PRO A 52 -26.84 -3.51 19.87
N VAL A 53 -27.89 -4.02 19.24
CA VAL A 53 -28.04 -4.03 17.78
C VAL A 53 -29.39 -3.43 17.44
N GLU A 54 -29.38 -2.45 16.54
CA GLU A 54 -30.58 -1.85 15.97
C GLU A 54 -30.57 -2.14 14.47
N VAL A 55 -31.66 -2.74 14.00
CA VAL A 55 -31.91 -2.97 12.58
C VAL A 55 -32.98 -1.98 12.17
N GLU A 56 -32.60 -1.08 11.26
CA GLU A 56 -33.54 -0.19 10.58
C GLU A 56 -33.87 -0.79 9.21
N GLN A 57 -35.14 -0.77 8.82
CA GLN A 57 -35.59 -1.19 7.49
C GLN A 57 -35.21 -2.63 7.12
N GLY A 58 -35.19 -3.55 8.09
CA GLY A 58 -34.77 -4.94 7.89
C GLY A 58 -35.64 -5.72 6.90
N GLU A 59 -36.92 -5.36 6.78
CA GLU A 59 -37.87 -5.92 5.83
C GLU A 59 -37.87 -5.18 4.48
N ALA A 60 -37.21 -4.02 4.39
CA ALA A 60 -37.28 -3.18 3.22
C ALA A 60 -36.41 -3.72 2.09
N PHE A 61 -36.99 -3.74 0.89
CA PHE A 61 -36.23 -3.96 -0.33
C PHE A 61 -35.49 -2.67 -0.74
N LEU A 62 -34.43 -2.34 -0.01
CA LEU A 62 -33.53 -1.23 -0.32
C LEU A 62 -32.93 -1.34 -1.74
N PRO A 63 -32.87 -0.25 -2.50
CA PRO A 63 -32.25 -0.26 -3.83
C PRO A 63 -30.73 -0.47 -3.70
N VAL A 64 -30.15 -1.20 -4.66
CA VAL A 64 -28.71 -1.51 -4.69
C VAL A 64 -28.00 -0.52 -5.62
N ASP A 65 -26.98 0.14 -5.11
CA ASP A 65 -26.24 1.15 -5.87
C ASP A 65 -25.07 0.52 -6.66
N PHE A 66 -24.94 0.86 -7.95
CA PHE A 66 -23.92 0.25 -8.79
C PHE A 66 -22.51 0.61 -8.32
N GLN A 67 -22.26 1.90 -8.04
CA GLN A 67 -20.94 2.39 -7.69
C GLN A 67 -20.48 1.89 -6.32
N THR A 68 -21.35 1.94 -5.31
CA THR A 68 -20.95 1.67 -3.92
C THR A 68 -21.10 0.20 -3.52
N GLU A 69 -21.85 -0.62 -4.28
CA GLU A 69 -22.13 -2.00 -3.89
C GLU A 69 -21.77 -3.03 -4.97
N ILE A 70 -21.90 -2.71 -6.26
CA ILE A 70 -21.59 -3.65 -7.34
C ILE A 70 -20.14 -3.57 -7.79
N VAL A 71 -19.60 -2.37 -8.03
CA VAL A 71 -18.20 -2.19 -8.42
C VAL A 71 -17.20 -2.81 -7.41
N PRO A 72 -17.40 -2.71 -6.09
CA PRO A 72 -16.52 -3.38 -5.12
C PRO A 72 -16.54 -4.91 -5.25
N ILE A 73 -17.70 -5.52 -5.53
CA ILE A 73 -17.80 -6.96 -5.77
C ILE A 73 -16.98 -7.35 -7.00
N LEU A 74 -17.13 -6.63 -8.12
CA LEU A 74 -16.36 -6.86 -9.34
C LEU A 74 -14.85 -6.74 -9.10
N THR A 75 -14.46 -5.79 -8.25
CA THR A 75 -13.06 -5.56 -7.87
C THR A 75 -12.52 -6.69 -7.03
N ARG A 76 -13.24 -7.07 -5.97
CA ARG A 76 -12.85 -8.16 -5.08
C ARG A 76 -12.71 -9.49 -5.82
N ARG A 77 -13.63 -9.79 -6.73
CA ARG A 77 -13.58 -11.01 -7.55
C ARG A 77 -12.54 -10.93 -8.68
N GLY A 78 -11.86 -9.79 -8.84
CA GLY A 78 -10.80 -9.58 -9.82
C GLY A 78 -11.28 -9.39 -11.26
N CYS A 79 -12.59 -9.22 -11.47
CA CYS A 79 -13.19 -9.05 -12.80
C CYS A 79 -12.61 -7.84 -13.54
N ASN A 80 -12.42 -6.74 -12.83
CA ASN A 80 -11.87 -5.48 -13.35
C ASN A 80 -10.36 -5.33 -13.08
N GLY A 81 -9.65 -6.43 -12.83
CA GLY A 81 -8.19 -6.43 -12.74
C GLY A 81 -7.52 -6.37 -14.12
N GLY A 82 -6.26 -5.94 -14.17
CA GLY A 82 -5.52 -5.73 -15.43
C GLY A 82 -5.24 -7.00 -16.24
N GLY A 83 -5.35 -8.18 -15.60
CA GLY A 83 -5.29 -9.48 -16.26
C GLY A 83 -6.62 -9.99 -16.79
N CYS A 84 -7.71 -9.25 -16.61
CA CYS A 84 -9.07 -9.62 -17.03
C CYS A 84 -9.73 -8.46 -17.79
N HIS A 85 -10.93 -8.03 -17.38
CA HIS A 85 -11.67 -6.98 -18.09
C HIS A 85 -11.17 -5.57 -17.78
N GLY A 86 -10.32 -5.39 -16.76
CA GLY A 86 -9.70 -4.11 -16.38
C GLY A 86 -8.59 -3.61 -17.29
N LYS A 87 -8.20 -4.41 -18.29
CA LYS A 87 -7.21 -4.00 -19.31
C LYS A 87 -7.81 -2.91 -20.19
N THR A 88 -6.99 -1.98 -20.69
CA THR A 88 -7.43 -0.86 -21.56
C THR A 88 -8.31 -1.30 -22.75
N THR A 89 -8.07 -2.48 -23.31
CA THR A 89 -8.85 -3.05 -24.42
C THR A 89 -10.01 -3.96 -23.99
N GLY A 90 -10.15 -4.21 -22.69
CA GLY A 90 -10.95 -5.31 -22.15
C GLY A 90 -10.44 -6.68 -22.59
N GLN A 91 -11.30 -7.68 -22.40
CA GLN A 91 -11.09 -9.07 -22.79
C GLN A 91 -12.42 -9.71 -23.25
N GLY A 92 -12.38 -10.49 -24.33
CA GLY A 92 -13.57 -11.19 -24.83
C GLY A 92 -14.72 -10.27 -25.23
N GLY A 93 -14.41 -9.05 -25.70
CA GLY A 93 -15.40 -8.04 -26.06
C GLY A 93 -16.09 -7.37 -24.86
N PHE A 94 -15.61 -7.59 -23.63
CA PHE A 94 -16.09 -6.93 -22.41
C PHE A 94 -14.94 -6.21 -21.71
N ARG A 95 -15.20 -4.98 -21.27
CA ARG A 95 -14.24 -4.14 -20.54
C ARG A 95 -14.87 -3.58 -19.29
N LEU A 96 -14.02 -3.37 -18.30
CA LEU A 96 -14.26 -2.66 -17.07
C LEU A 96 -13.06 -1.73 -16.85
N SER A 97 -13.27 -0.68 -16.08
CA SER A 97 -12.27 0.29 -15.68
C SER A 97 -11.39 -0.39 -14.65
N LEU A 98 -10.07 -0.17 -14.72
CA LEU A 98 -9.14 -0.89 -13.86
C LEU A 98 -9.44 -0.60 -12.37
N PHE A 99 -9.76 -1.65 -11.61
CA PHE A 99 -10.17 -1.56 -10.21
C PHE A 99 -11.39 -0.65 -9.95
N GLY A 100 -12.22 -0.42 -10.97
CA GLY A 100 -13.49 0.30 -10.80
C GLY A 100 -13.35 1.81 -10.70
N TYR A 101 -12.25 2.39 -11.22
CA TYR A 101 -11.97 3.82 -11.12
C TYR A 101 -12.98 4.72 -11.86
N ASN A 102 -13.71 4.18 -12.85
CA ASN A 102 -14.76 4.90 -13.58
C ASN A 102 -16.08 4.11 -13.56
N PRO A 103 -16.86 4.21 -12.46
CA PRO A 103 -18.12 3.48 -12.29
C PRO A 103 -19.16 3.76 -13.38
N SER A 104 -19.26 4.99 -13.89
CA SER A 104 -20.27 5.33 -14.90
C SER A 104 -19.96 4.68 -16.26
N ALA A 105 -18.68 4.63 -16.65
CA ALA A 105 -18.25 3.88 -17.82
C ALA A 105 -18.49 2.37 -17.64
N ASP A 106 -18.16 1.82 -16.46
CA ASP A 106 -18.40 0.42 -16.12
C ASP A 106 -19.88 0.06 -16.19
N TYR A 107 -20.74 0.91 -15.64
CA TYR A 107 -22.18 0.75 -15.70
C TYR A 107 -22.66 0.65 -17.15
N THR A 108 -22.20 1.56 -18.01
CA THR A 108 -22.56 1.56 -19.43
C THR A 108 -22.05 0.30 -20.15
N TRP A 109 -20.84 -0.16 -19.87
CA TRP A 109 -20.29 -1.37 -20.49
C TRP A 109 -20.97 -2.65 -20.01
N VAL A 110 -21.47 -2.65 -18.78
CA VAL A 110 -22.22 -3.74 -18.19
C VAL A 110 -23.67 -3.76 -18.73
N THR A 111 -24.35 -2.63 -18.78
CA THR A 111 -25.80 -2.56 -19.06
C THR A 111 -26.16 -2.32 -20.53
N ARG A 112 -25.31 -1.61 -21.30
CA ARG A 112 -25.67 -1.10 -22.64
C ARG A 112 -24.80 -1.67 -23.76
N ASP A 113 -23.50 -1.85 -23.53
CA ASP A 113 -22.58 -2.32 -24.58
C ASP A 113 -22.97 -3.71 -25.12
N SER A 114 -22.57 -3.96 -26.37
CA SER A 114 -22.83 -5.23 -27.06
C SER A 114 -24.32 -5.61 -27.04
N THR A 115 -25.17 -4.63 -27.37
CA THR A 115 -26.64 -4.77 -27.43
C THR A 115 -27.24 -5.26 -26.11
N ALA A 116 -26.78 -4.72 -24.97
CA ALA A 116 -27.27 -5.02 -23.62
C ALA A 116 -27.25 -6.52 -23.23
N ARG A 117 -26.45 -7.35 -23.90
CA ARG A 117 -26.50 -8.83 -23.76
C ARG A 117 -26.02 -9.39 -22.41
N ARG A 118 -25.53 -8.55 -21.50
CA ARG A 118 -24.86 -8.99 -20.25
C ARG A 118 -25.81 -9.10 -19.07
N ILE A 119 -26.94 -8.40 -19.13
CA ILE A 119 -27.96 -8.37 -18.09
C ILE A 119 -29.29 -8.75 -18.72
N CYS A 120 -30.03 -9.62 -18.04
CA CYS A 120 -31.39 -9.99 -18.35
C CYS A 120 -32.27 -9.66 -17.14
N VAL A 121 -32.94 -8.50 -17.15
CA VAL A 121 -33.79 -8.08 -16.02
C VAL A 121 -34.96 -9.04 -15.76
N PRO A 122 -35.68 -9.56 -16.79
CA PRO A 122 -36.79 -10.50 -16.56
C PRO A 122 -36.35 -11.86 -16.03
N ASP A 123 -35.08 -12.21 -16.19
CA ASP A 123 -34.51 -13.49 -15.77
C ASP A 123 -33.06 -13.27 -15.28
N PRO A 124 -32.90 -12.67 -14.08
CA PRO A 124 -31.63 -12.17 -13.56
C PRO A 124 -30.53 -13.20 -13.57
N GLU A 125 -30.81 -14.42 -13.09
CA GLU A 125 -29.83 -15.50 -12.96
C GLU A 125 -29.26 -15.95 -14.31
N ASN A 126 -30.01 -15.77 -15.40
CA ASN A 126 -29.56 -16.02 -16.78
C ASN A 126 -28.77 -14.87 -17.41
N SER A 127 -28.42 -13.83 -16.63
CA SER A 127 -27.51 -12.77 -17.06
C SER A 127 -26.10 -13.31 -17.29
N LEU A 128 -25.46 -12.99 -18.42
CA LEU A 128 -24.05 -13.38 -18.65
C LEU A 128 -23.10 -12.83 -17.58
N LEU A 129 -23.46 -11.71 -16.93
CA LEU A 129 -22.74 -11.14 -15.80
C LEU A 129 -22.67 -12.10 -14.59
N LEU A 130 -23.62 -13.04 -14.47
CA LEU A 130 -23.66 -14.08 -13.45
C LEU A 130 -23.18 -15.42 -13.99
N LEU A 131 -23.69 -15.85 -15.15
CA LEU A 131 -23.40 -17.18 -15.72
C LEU A 131 -21.92 -17.41 -16.04
N LYS A 132 -21.18 -16.37 -16.45
CA LYS A 132 -19.74 -16.48 -16.74
C LYS A 132 -18.91 -16.66 -15.47
N PRO A 133 -18.99 -15.78 -14.44
CA PRO A 133 -18.17 -15.93 -13.24
C PRO A 133 -18.54 -17.15 -12.39
N THR A 134 -19.76 -17.70 -12.48
CA THR A 134 -20.15 -18.97 -11.84
C THR A 134 -19.74 -20.22 -12.62
N LEU A 135 -19.16 -20.06 -13.81
CA LEU A 135 -18.87 -21.15 -14.75
C LEU A 135 -20.08 -21.96 -15.25
N THR A 136 -21.31 -21.48 -15.04
CA THR A 136 -22.50 -22.05 -15.69
C THR A 136 -22.36 -22.00 -17.21
N VAL A 137 -21.71 -20.94 -17.73
CA VAL A 137 -21.25 -20.86 -19.12
C VAL A 137 -19.73 -20.68 -19.15
N GLY A 138 -19.06 -21.34 -20.10
CA GLY A 138 -17.60 -21.30 -20.24
C GLY A 138 -17.01 -19.89 -20.17
N HIS A 139 -16.08 -19.69 -19.23
CA HIS A 139 -15.40 -18.44 -18.98
C HIS A 139 -13.90 -18.68 -18.83
N ALA A 140 -13.10 -18.09 -19.73
CA ALA A 140 -11.65 -18.26 -19.74
C ALA A 140 -10.98 -17.72 -18.46
N GLY A 141 -11.62 -16.78 -17.75
CA GLY A 141 -11.14 -16.26 -16.48
C GLY A 141 -11.32 -17.22 -15.30
N GLY A 142 -11.95 -18.38 -15.50
CA GLY A 142 -12.24 -19.37 -14.44
C GLY A 142 -13.39 -18.98 -13.53
N LEU A 143 -13.55 -19.72 -12.43
CA LEU A 143 -14.53 -19.45 -11.39
C LEU A 143 -14.15 -18.18 -10.63
N ARG A 144 -15.10 -17.25 -10.53
CA ARG A 144 -14.91 -15.95 -9.86
C ARG A 144 -15.97 -15.66 -8.81
N LEU A 145 -17.11 -16.32 -8.88
CA LEU A 145 -18.26 -16.13 -8.01
C LEU A 145 -18.96 -17.47 -7.83
N LYS A 146 -19.54 -17.73 -6.66
CA LYS A 146 -20.42 -18.88 -6.43
C LYS A 146 -21.85 -18.40 -6.19
N ASP A 147 -22.81 -19.22 -6.53
CA ASP A 147 -24.25 -18.94 -6.43
C ASP A 147 -24.77 -18.94 -4.98
N ASP A 148 -24.04 -19.57 -4.05
CA ASP A 148 -24.33 -19.58 -2.61
C ASP A 148 -23.71 -18.40 -1.83
N GLU A 149 -23.02 -17.48 -2.53
CA GLU A 149 -22.35 -16.34 -1.91
C GLU A 149 -23.24 -15.09 -1.81
N PRO A 150 -23.20 -14.33 -0.70
CA PRO A 150 -23.94 -13.07 -0.56
C PRO A 150 -23.67 -12.05 -1.67
N GLU A 151 -22.47 -12.03 -2.23
CA GLU A 151 -22.12 -11.13 -3.33
C GLU A 151 -22.83 -11.51 -4.65
N TYR A 152 -23.13 -12.80 -4.87
CA TYR A 152 -23.94 -13.26 -5.99
C TYR A 152 -25.38 -12.79 -5.85
N HIS A 153 -25.99 -13.03 -4.68
CA HIS A 153 -27.36 -12.58 -4.42
C HIS A 153 -27.49 -11.05 -4.48
N ARG A 154 -26.44 -10.30 -4.13
CA ARG A 154 -26.44 -8.84 -4.30
C ARG A 154 -26.44 -8.41 -5.77
N LEU A 155 -25.69 -9.09 -6.63
CA LEU A 155 -25.73 -8.86 -8.09
C LEU A 155 -27.10 -9.23 -8.68
N VAL A 156 -27.66 -10.38 -8.30
CA VAL A 156 -29.01 -10.80 -8.71
C VAL A 156 -30.03 -9.73 -8.35
N ARG A 157 -30.05 -9.30 -7.08
CA ARG A 157 -30.96 -8.27 -6.58
C ARG A 157 -30.84 -6.95 -7.34
N TRP A 158 -29.61 -6.52 -7.64
CA TRP A 158 -29.39 -5.31 -8.43
C TRP A 158 -30.02 -5.43 -9.82
N ILE A 159 -29.86 -6.59 -10.48
CA ILE A 159 -30.47 -6.86 -11.78
C ILE A 159 -32.01 -6.91 -11.69
N GLU A 160 -32.57 -7.60 -10.70
CA GLU A 160 -34.01 -7.66 -10.40
C GLU A 160 -34.63 -6.27 -10.22
N SER A 161 -33.85 -5.35 -9.65
CA SER A 161 -34.26 -3.96 -9.41
C SER A 161 -34.21 -3.08 -10.68
N GLY A 162 -34.00 -3.68 -11.86
CA GLY A 162 -33.81 -2.95 -13.11
C GLY A 162 -32.39 -2.46 -13.36
N ALA A 163 -31.42 -2.95 -12.58
CA ALA A 163 -30.01 -2.59 -12.67
C ALA A 163 -29.75 -1.07 -12.68
N PRO A 164 -30.21 -0.30 -11.67
CA PRO A 164 -30.03 1.16 -11.66
C PRO A 164 -28.54 1.55 -11.54
N GLU A 165 -28.15 2.64 -12.20
CA GLU A 165 -26.82 3.25 -12.02
C GLU A 165 -26.70 3.88 -10.62
N GLN A 166 -27.75 4.60 -10.23
CA GLN A 166 -27.86 5.30 -8.96
C GLN A 166 -29.12 4.83 -8.24
N ALA A 167 -28.96 4.36 -7.01
CA ALA A 167 -30.08 3.86 -6.20
C ALA A 167 -30.84 4.97 -5.47
N THR A 168 -30.19 6.11 -5.24
CA THR A 168 -30.68 7.25 -4.46
C THR A 168 -30.35 8.56 -5.17
N GLU A 169 -31.03 9.65 -4.83
CA GLU A 169 -30.75 10.99 -5.41
C GLU A 169 -29.34 11.48 -5.09
N THR A 170 -28.82 11.10 -3.92
CA THR A 170 -27.46 11.40 -3.48
C THR A 170 -26.71 10.11 -3.18
N ILE A 171 -25.54 9.95 -3.80
CA ILE A 171 -24.63 8.84 -3.51
C ILE A 171 -23.55 9.36 -2.56
N PRO A 172 -23.42 8.80 -1.34
CA PRO A 172 -22.38 9.23 -0.44
C PRO A 172 -21.00 8.83 -0.98
N THR A 173 -20.03 9.75 -0.88
CA THR A 173 -18.68 9.49 -1.35
C THR A 173 -17.87 8.81 -0.26
N LEU A 174 -16.99 7.87 -0.65
CA LEU A 174 -16.09 7.21 0.28
C LEU A 174 -14.95 8.17 0.65
N GLU A 175 -14.92 8.62 1.91
CA GLU A 175 -13.89 9.53 2.40
C GLU A 175 -12.65 8.78 2.87
N ARG A 176 -12.84 7.64 3.55
CA ARG A 176 -11.72 6.89 4.15
C ARG A 176 -12.04 5.41 4.34
N LEU A 177 -11.05 4.58 4.07
CA LEU A 177 -11.00 3.19 4.54
C LEU A 177 -10.17 3.10 5.83
N GLN A 178 -10.69 2.43 6.85
CA GLN A 178 -9.99 2.14 8.09
C GLN A 178 -9.81 0.64 8.24
N LEU A 179 -8.63 0.20 8.67
CA LEU A 179 -8.35 -1.19 9.01
C LEU A 179 -8.06 -1.30 10.51
N SER A 180 -8.66 -2.29 11.17
CA SER A 180 -8.52 -2.52 12.61
C SER A 180 -8.15 -3.99 12.90
N PRO A 181 -7.19 -4.28 13.80
CA PRO A 181 -6.26 -3.31 14.39
C PRO A 181 -5.31 -2.70 13.36
N ALA A 182 -4.93 -1.43 13.55
CA ALA A 182 -3.95 -0.75 12.69
C ALA A 182 -2.52 -1.26 12.91
N GLU A 183 -2.22 -1.71 14.12
CA GLU A 183 -0.97 -2.39 14.47
C GLU A 183 -1.26 -3.54 15.43
N VAL A 184 -0.58 -4.67 15.24
CA VAL A 184 -0.70 -5.83 16.12
C VAL A 184 0.66 -6.52 16.27
N SER A 185 0.93 -7.04 17.47
CA SER A 185 2.09 -7.90 17.73
C SER A 185 1.62 -9.32 18.00
N LEU A 186 2.12 -10.27 17.21
CA LEU A 186 1.69 -11.66 17.23
C LEU A 186 2.85 -12.59 17.58
N ARG A 187 2.52 -13.68 18.28
CA ARG A 187 3.42 -14.83 18.42
C ARG A 187 3.40 -15.65 17.12
N PRO A 188 4.46 -16.41 16.81
CA PRO A 188 4.44 -17.33 15.68
C PRO A 188 3.23 -18.26 15.70
N GLY A 189 2.55 -18.41 14.55
CA GLY A 189 1.35 -19.22 14.40
C GLY A 189 0.06 -18.61 14.98
N ALA A 190 0.12 -17.48 15.68
CA ALA A 190 -1.08 -16.80 16.16
C ALA A 190 -1.87 -16.18 15.00
N GLN A 191 -3.17 -16.01 15.21
CA GLN A 191 -4.08 -15.45 14.23
C GLN A 191 -4.72 -14.15 14.73
N GLN A 192 -5.05 -13.25 13.81
CA GLN A 192 -5.71 -11.97 14.07
C GLN A 192 -6.76 -11.70 12.99
N GLN A 193 -8.01 -11.49 13.36
CA GLN A 193 -9.05 -11.05 12.44
C GLN A 193 -8.90 -9.54 12.23
N LEU A 194 -8.84 -9.12 10.97
CA LEU A 194 -8.93 -7.71 10.59
C LEU A 194 -10.37 -7.34 10.28
N VAL A 195 -10.73 -6.09 10.57
CA VAL A 195 -12.00 -5.48 10.19
C VAL A 195 -11.72 -4.22 9.39
N ALA A 196 -12.32 -4.12 8.22
CA ALA A 196 -12.23 -2.96 7.35
C ALA A 196 -13.54 -2.17 7.39
N VAL A 197 -13.47 -0.91 7.79
CA VAL A 197 -14.62 -0.01 7.90
C VAL A 197 -14.47 1.14 6.91
N ALA A 198 -15.45 1.28 6.03
CA ALA A 198 -15.60 2.43 5.13
C ALA A 198 -16.33 3.56 5.86
N HIS A 199 -15.81 4.79 5.74
CA HIS A 199 -16.40 6.02 6.27
C HIS A 199 -16.83 6.90 5.10
N TYR A 200 -18.10 7.29 5.10
CA TYR A 200 -18.75 7.99 3.99
C TYR A 200 -19.08 9.45 4.34
N SER A 201 -19.26 10.28 3.32
CA SER A 201 -19.52 11.73 3.44
C SER A 201 -20.83 12.10 4.13
N ASP A 202 -21.78 11.17 4.22
CA ASP A 202 -23.03 11.32 4.96
C ASP A 202 -22.90 10.95 6.45
N GLY A 203 -21.68 10.63 6.91
CA GLY A 203 -21.38 10.19 8.26
C GLY A 203 -21.62 8.69 8.50
N THR A 204 -22.16 7.96 7.52
CA THR A 204 -22.40 6.52 7.66
C THR A 204 -21.09 5.74 7.64
N LYS A 205 -21.10 4.61 8.33
CA LYS A 205 -19.98 3.67 8.40
C LYS A 205 -20.46 2.29 8.01
N ARG A 206 -19.68 1.59 7.19
CA ARG A 206 -20.02 0.23 6.74
C ARG A 206 -18.85 -0.71 6.97
N ASP A 207 -19.12 -1.89 7.50
CA ASP A 207 -18.16 -2.99 7.47
C ASP A 207 -18.07 -3.48 6.02
N VAL A 208 -16.89 -3.31 5.43
CA VAL A 208 -16.57 -3.69 4.05
C VAL A 208 -15.49 -4.77 4.02
N THR A 209 -15.21 -5.44 5.14
CA THR A 209 -14.17 -6.49 5.27
C THR A 209 -14.30 -7.53 4.17
N ARG A 210 -15.53 -7.94 3.88
CA ARG A 210 -15.87 -8.93 2.85
C ARG A 210 -15.83 -8.40 1.41
N LEU A 211 -15.62 -7.11 1.20
CA LEU A 211 -15.55 -6.45 -0.12
C LEU A 211 -14.15 -5.92 -0.44
N VAL A 212 -13.25 -5.95 0.54
CA VAL A 212 -11.87 -5.51 0.42
C VAL A 212 -11.01 -6.55 -0.29
N VAL A 213 -9.98 -6.10 -1.00
CA VAL A 213 -8.88 -6.96 -1.45
C VAL A 213 -7.72 -6.85 -0.45
N PHE A 214 -7.44 -7.95 0.24
CA PHE A 214 -6.29 -8.04 1.16
C PHE A 214 -5.03 -8.51 0.44
N LYS A 215 -3.88 -7.95 0.81
CA LYS A 215 -2.55 -8.40 0.37
C LYS A 215 -1.53 -8.29 1.48
N ALA A 216 -0.71 -9.31 1.64
CA ALA A 216 0.50 -9.25 2.46
C ALA A 216 1.71 -8.84 1.59
N ASN A 217 2.60 -8.00 2.13
CA ASN A 217 3.86 -7.64 1.47
C ASN A 217 5.02 -8.60 1.81
N GLN A 218 4.91 -9.33 2.92
CA GLN A 218 5.92 -10.25 3.45
C GLN A 218 5.25 -11.50 4.05
N ASN A 219 4.81 -12.41 3.18
CA ASN A 219 4.05 -13.61 3.58
C ASN A 219 4.82 -14.55 4.53
N GLN A 220 6.16 -14.44 4.60
CA GLN A 220 6.97 -15.19 5.57
C GLN A 220 6.81 -14.69 7.02
N ILE A 221 6.39 -13.43 7.19
CA ILE A 221 6.13 -12.81 8.50
C ILE A 221 4.64 -12.89 8.81
N ALA A 222 3.78 -12.46 7.90
CA ALA A 222 2.34 -12.49 8.10
C ALA A 222 1.64 -12.72 6.77
N ASP A 223 0.76 -13.71 6.72
CA ASP A 223 -0.12 -13.97 5.58
C ASP A 223 -1.55 -13.58 5.94
N VAL A 224 -2.39 -13.29 4.94
CA VAL A 224 -3.79 -12.89 5.14
C VAL A 224 -4.69 -13.62 4.17
N ASP A 225 -5.78 -14.20 4.68
CA ASP A 225 -6.81 -14.82 3.83
C ASP A 225 -7.76 -13.78 3.22
N GLU A 226 -8.62 -14.22 2.29
CA GLU A 226 -9.60 -13.34 1.65
C GLU A 226 -10.63 -12.74 2.64
N TRP A 227 -10.75 -13.29 3.84
CA TRP A 227 -11.68 -12.87 4.88
C TRP A 227 -11.01 -11.92 5.89
N GLY A 228 -9.76 -11.52 5.65
CA GLY A 228 -9.01 -10.63 6.54
C GLY A 228 -8.44 -11.32 7.78
N LEU A 229 -8.39 -12.65 7.81
CA LEU A 229 -7.70 -13.36 8.90
C LEU A 229 -6.21 -13.44 8.59
N VAL A 230 -5.45 -12.75 9.43
CA VAL A 230 -3.99 -12.77 9.42
C VAL A 230 -3.50 -14.00 10.17
N THR A 231 -2.53 -14.71 9.59
CA THR A 231 -1.78 -15.77 10.27
C THR A 231 -0.30 -15.38 10.35
N ALA A 232 0.23 -15.34 11.56
CA ALA A 232 1.63 -15.04 11.82
C ALA A 232 2.53 -16.21 11.41
N GLY A 233 3.56 -15.93 10.63
CA GLY A 233 4.62 -16.87 10.27
C GLY A 233 5.62 -17.09 11.41
N ASN A 234 6.77 -17.66 11.07
CA ASN A 234 7.83 -17.99 12.03
C ASN A 234 9.02 -17.01 11.99
N ARG A 235 9.01 -16.06 11.05
CA ARG A 235 10.10 -15.11 10.88
C ARG A 235 9.84 -13.86 11.72
N VAL A 236 10.80 -13.52 12.57
CA VAL A 236 10.81 -12.25 13.31
C VAL A 236 10.89 -11.08 12.34
N GLY A 237 10.12 -10.04 12.61
CA GLY A 237 10.13 -8.80 11.84
C GLY A 237 8.77 -8.13 11.80
N GLU A 238 8.62 -7.20 10.85
CA GLU A 238 7.38 -6.47 10.62
C GLU A 238 6.89 -6.71 9.18
N GLY A 239 5.67 -7.22 9.05
CA GLY A 239 4.92 -7.33 7.80
C GLY A 239 3.82 -6.28 7.74
N VAL A 240 3.38 -5.95 6.53
CA VAL A 240 2.26 -5.05 6.28
C VAL A 240 1.19 -5.79 5.51
N ILE A 241 -0.03 -5.72 6.04
CA ILE A 241 -1.24 -6.15 5.35
C ILE A 241 -1.92 -4.90 4.78
N THR A 242 -2.12 -4.89 3.48
CA THR A 242 -2.81 -3.82 2.75
C THR A 242 -4.23 -4.25 2.43
N ALA A 243 -5.18 -3.34 2.63
CA ALA A 243 -6.58 -3.47 2.28
C ALA A 243 -6.93 -2.41 1.22
N THR A 244 -7.46 -2.84 0.08
CA THR A 244 -7.94 -1.93 -0.99
C THR A 244 -9.45 -2.04 -1.16
N PHE A 245 -10.15 -0.91 -1.19
CA PHE A 245 -11.60 -0.81 -1.41
C PHE A 245 -11.93 0.52 -2.09
N SER A 246 -12.58 0.46 -3.27
CA SER A 246 -13.05 1.63 -4.03
C SER A 246 -12.03 2.77 -4.15
N GLY A 247 -10.80 2.45 -4.56
CA GLY A 247 -9.71 3.42 -4.71
C GLY A 247 -9.03 3.87 -3.41
N GLN A 248 -9.57 3.50 -2.25
CA GLN A 248 -8.94 3.76 -0.96
C GLN A 248 -8.05 2.59 -0.54
N VAL A 249 -6.96 2.93 0.14
CA VAL A 249 -6.01 1.98 0.70
C VAL A 249 -5.88 2.21 2.21
N ALA A 250 -5.94 1.13 2.97
CA ALA A 250 -5.65 1.09 4.41
C ALA A 250 -4.61 0.00 4.70
N VAL A 251 -3.87 0.15 5.80
CA VAL A 251 -2.80 -0.78 6.17
C VAL A 251 -2.93 -1.22 7.63
N SER A 252 -2.50 -2.45 7.90
CA SER A 252 -2.29 -3.01 9.23
C SER A 252 -0.87 -3.53 9.33
N ARG A 253 -0.13 -3.09 10.37
CA ARG A 253 1.24 -3.55 10.62
C ARG A 253 1.23 -4.74 11.58
N VAL A 254 1.80 -5.84 11.14
CA VAL A 254 1.88 -7.08 11.92
C VAL A 254 3.33 -7.31 12.32
N ARG A 255 3.60 -7.32 13.62
CA ARG A 255 4.94 -7.52 14.17
C ARG A 255 5.05 -8.90 14.80
N ILE A 256 6.16 -9.57 14.54
CA ILE A 256 6.57 -10.77 15.26
C ILE A 256 7.87 -10.43 15.98
N PRO A 257 7.81 -10.09 17.28
CA PRO A 257 9.01 -9.80 18.06
C PRO A 257 9.79 -11.08 18.38
N LEU A 258 11.07 -10.93 18.73
CA LEU A 258 11.84 -12.03 19.32
C LEU A 258 11.18 -12.51 20.63
N ASP A 259 11.18 -13.82 20.85
CA ASP A 259 10.70 -14.41 22.10
C ASP A 259 11.72 -14.23 23.23
N ARG A 260 11.81 -13.00 23.70
CA ARG A 260 12.62 -12.61 24.84
C ARG A 260 11.97 -11.46 25.60
N LYS A 261 12.47 -11.20 26.80
CA LYS A 261 12.20 -9.93 27.48
C LYS A 261 13.06 -8.83 26.86
N TRP A 262 12.48 -7.65 26.71
CA TRP A 262 13.24 -6.46 26.34
C TRP A 262 14.07 -6.02 27.54
N THR A 263 15.33 -5.71 27.28
CA THR A 263 16.24 -5.06 28.24
C THR A 263 16.71 -3.79 27.55
N GLU A 264 16.60 -2.65 28.23
CA GLU A 264 17.03 -1.38 27.65
C GLU A 264 18.54 -1.44 27.40
N PRO A 265 19.01 -1.34 26.15
CA PRO A 265 20.43 -1.40 25.84
C PRO A 265 21.10 -0.07 26.16
N ASP A 266 22.41 -0.11 26.42
CA ASP A 266 23.25 1.08 26.38
C ASP A 266 23.52 1.46 24.91
N PHE A 267 22.49 2.05 24.28
CA PHE A 267 22.52 2.46 22.88
C PHE A 267 22.55 4.00 22.80
N PRO A 268 23.68 4.60 22.38
CA PRO A 268 23.80 6.05 22.36
C PRO A 268 22.88 6.66 21.29
N ILE A 269 21.97 7.54 21.71
CA ILE A 269 21.10 8.29 20.81
C ILE A 269 21.81 9.60 20.43
N GLN A 270 22.47 9.64 19.28
CA GLN A 270 23.22 10.81 18.81
C GLN A 270 22.38 11.72 17.92
N ASN A 271 21.36 11.16 17.25
CA ASN A 271 20.51 11.92 16.34
C ASN A 271 19.07 11.36 16.28
N ILE A 272 18.23 11.96 15.44
CA ILE A 272 16.84 11.56 15.25
C ILE A 272 16.70 10.16 14.63
N ILE A 273 17.64 9.74 13.77
CA ILE A 273 17.63 8.42 13.14
C ILE A 273 17.82 7.34 14.20
N ASP A 274 18.75 7.54 15.14
CA ASP A 274 19.00 6.59 16.24
C ASP A 274 17.75 6.37 17.10
N ARG A 275 16.97 7.43 17.34
CA ARG A 275 15.68 7.32 18.06
C ARG A 275 14.70 6.40 17.34
N HIS A 276 14.56 6.56 16.02
CA HIS A 276 13.67 5.73 15.22
C HIS A 276 14.17 4.28 15.10
N VAL A 277 15.49 4.09 14.95
CA VAL A 277 16.11 2.75 14.94
C VAL A 277 15.87 2.03 16.26
N LEU A 278 16.15 2.68 17.40
CA LEU A 278 15.93 2.08 18.72
C LEU A 278 14.45 1.77 18.98
N ALA A 279 13.54 2.66 18.58
CA ALA A 279 12.10 2.41 18.68
C ALA A 279 11.66 1.16 17.90
N GLN A 280 12.17 0.98 16.68
CA GLN A 280 11.84 -0.21 15.87
C GLN A 280 12.49 -1.48 16.41
N LEU A 281 13.74 -1.41 16.86
CA LEU A 281 14.43 -2.52 17.52
C LEU A 281 13.69 -2.97 18.77
N ARG A 282 13.24 -2.01 19.60
CA ARG A 282 12.44 -2.24 20.80
C ARG A 282 11.10 -2.89 20.48
N SER A 283 10.39 -2.43 19.44
CA SER A 283 9.09 -3.00 19.05
C SER A 283 9.21 -4.47 18.62
N LEU A 284 10.35 -4.86 18.05
CA LEU A 284 10.67 -6.24 17.66
C LEU A 284 11.48 -7.01 18.72
N LYS A 285 11.82 -6.36 19.85
CA LYS A 285 12.70 -6.87 20.90
C LYS A 285 14.06 -7.37 20.38
N ILE A 286 14.56 -6.75 19.31
CA ILE A 286 15.87 -7.02 18.73
C ILE A 286 16.91 -6.14 19.43
N PRO A 287 17.93 -6.69 20.10
CA PRO A 287 18.99 -5.85 20.66
C PRO A 287 19.78 -5.20 19.51
N PRO A 288 20.24 -3.95 19.67
CA PRO A 288 21.17 -3.36 18.73
C PRO A 288 22.47 -4.18 18.69
N SER A 289 23.13 -4.19 17.54
CA SER A 289 24.45 -4.78 17.40
C SER A 289 25.50 -3.97 18.18
N ASP A 290 26.51 -4.65 18.70
CA ASP A 290 27.66 -4.00 19.34
C ASP A 290 28.39 -3.06 18.37
N LEU A 291 29.11 -2.10 18.95
CA LEU A 291 30.01 -1.24 18.20
C LEU A 291 31.08 -2.11 17.51
N CYS A 292 31.19 -1.97 16.19
CA CYS A 292 32.25 -2.64 15.44
C CYS A 292 33.64 -2.15 15.88
N ASP A 293 34.66 -2.99 15.66
CA ASP A 293 36.06 -2.66 15.91
C ASP A 293 36.56 -1.52 15.01
N GLU A 294 37.73 -0.98 15.35
CA GLU A 294 38.30 0.21 14.72
C GLU A 294 38.63 0.00 13.24
N ASP A 295 39.19 -1.16 12.88
CA ASP A 295 39.58 -1.46 11.50
C ASP A 295 38.33 -1.66 10.62
N THR A 296 37.32 -2.34 11.15
CA THR A 296 36.01 -2.50 10.51
C THR A 296 35.33 -1.14 10.31
N PHE A 297 35.35 -0.27 11.33
CA PHE A 297 34.78 1.07 11.24
C PHE A 297 35.47 1.91 10.18
N LEU A 298 36.81 2.03 10.24
CA LEU A 298 37.61 2.80 9.29
C LEU A 298 37.33 2.34 7.86
N ARG A 299 37.39 1.03 7.60
CA ARG A 299 37.14 0.47 6.27
C ARG A 299 35.72 0.79 5.78
N ARG A 300 34.69 0.62 6.62
CA ARG A 300 33.28 0.89 6.23
C ARG A 300 33.05 2.37 5.96
N ALA A 301 33.54 3.25 6.83
CA ALA A 301 33.39 4.69 6.69
C ALA A 301 34.07 5.21 5.41
N THR A 302 35.33 4.84 5.16
CA THR A 302 36.05 5.29 3.96
C THR A 302 35.38 4.79 2.67
N LEU A 303 34.91 3.53 2.64
CA LEU A 303 34.21 3.01 1.46
C LEU A 303 32.86 3.69 1.23
N GLN A 304 32.07 3.90 2.27
CA GLN A 304 30.74 4.51 2.11
C GLN A 304 30.81 5.99 1.74
N ILE A 305 31.73 6.73 2.36
CA ILE A 305 31.84 8.19 2.21
C ILE A 305 32.71 8.53 0.99
N ALA A 306 33.95 8.04 0.95
CA ALA A 306 34.94 8.42 -0.07
C ALA A 306 35.01 7.44 -1.26
N GLY A 307 34.32 6.30 -1.22
CA GLY A 307 34.28 5.34 -2.33
C GLY A 307 35.59 4.60 -2.59
N ARG A 308 36.52 4.60 -1.63
CA ARG A 308 37.84 3.95 -1.72
C ARG A 308 38.19 3.21 -0.44
N LEU A 309 39.24 2.38 -0.48
CA LEU A 309 39.85 1.83 0.72
C LEU A 309 40.63 2.91 1.49
N PRO A 310 40.78 2.77 2.83
CA PRO A 310 41.69 3.63 3.58
C PRO A 310 43.12 3.43 3.10
N THR A 311 43.88 4.52 3.03
CA THR A 311 45.32 4.44 2.73
C THR A 311 46.09 3.92 3.93
N HIS A 312 47.32 3.44 3.71
CA HIS A 312 48.20 2.98 4.79
C HIS A 312 48.44 4.04 5.87
N GLU A 313 48.62 5.30 5.46
CA GLU A 313 48.80 6.43 6.38
C GLU A 313 47.52 6.72 7.18
N GLU A 314 46.34 6.62 6.56
CA GLU A 314 45.06 6.81 7.27
C GLU A 314 44.83 5.73 8.33
N VAL A 315 45.19 4.47 8.03
CA VAL A 315 45.13 3.36 9.00
C VAL A 315 46.03 3.66 10.19
N LYS A 316 47.31 3.94 9.95
CA LYS A 316 48.27 4.27 11.00
C LYS A 316 47.80 5.44 11.87
N THR A 317 47.37 6.53 11.23
CA THR A 317 46.92 7.75 11.93
C THR A 317 45.69 7.47 12.79
N PHE A 318 44.72 6.71 12.28
CA PHE A 318 43.49 6.40 13.01
C PHE A 318 43.73 5.47 14.20
N GLN A 319 44.59 4.45 14.03
CA GLN A 319 44.96 3.52 15.09
C GLN A 319 45.80 4.19 16.19
N ALA A 320 46.70 5.11 15.82
CA ALA A 320 47.54 5.83 16.77
C ALA A 320 46.80 6.95 17.52
N ASN A 321 45.60 7.36 17.08
CA ASN A 321 44.84 8.43 17.73
C ASN A 321 44.13 7.91 19.00
N PRO A 322 44.46 8.43 20.21
CA PRO A 322 43.82 8.03 21.47
C PRO A 322 42.52 8.81 21.76
N ASP A 323 42.17 9.80 20.93
CA ASP A 323 41.01 10.67 21.15
C ASP A 323 39.70 9.85 21.10
N PRO A 324 38.83 9.94 22.11
CA PRO A 324 37.54 9.25 22.11
C PRO A 324 36.63 9.65 20.93
N ASP A 325 36.80 10.87 20.38
CA ASP A 325 36.00 11.39 19.27
C ASP A 325 36.63 11.13 17.89
N LYS A 326 37.70 10.33 17.82
CA LYS A 326 38.42 10.04 16.56
C LYS A 326 37.52 9.52 15.43
N ARG A 327 36.43 8.82 15.76
CA ARG A 327 35.43 8.35 14.78
C ARG A 327 34.68 9.50 14.12
N GLN A 328 34.25 10.49 14.89
CA GLN A 328 33.57 11.68 14.40
C GLN A 328 34.53 12.55 13.58
N GLN A 329 35.76 12.73 14.07
CA GLN A 329 36.81 13.46 13.36
C GLN A 329 37.15 12.80 12.01
N LEU A 330 37.23 11.47 11.96
CA LEU A 330 37.40 10.73 10.71
C LEU A 330 36.25 11.00 9.73
N ILE A 331 35.00 10.93 10.20
CA ILE A 331 33.82 11.19 9.36
C ILE A 331 33.89 12.61 8.77
N GLN A 332 34.18 13.61 9.60
CA GLN A 332 34.30 15.00 9.14
C GLN A 332 35.40 15.13 8.08
N ARG A 333 36.59 14.58 8.35
CA ARG A 333 37.71 14.56 7.39
C ARG A 333 37.33 13.89 6.07
N LEU A 334 36.58 12.79 6.11
CA LEU A 334 36.13 12.09 4.90
C LEU A 334 35.07 12.87 4.13
N LEU A 335 34.19 13.61 4.81
CA LEU A 335 33.21 14.50 4.17
C LEU A 335 33.88 15.71 3.51
N ASP A 336 35.00 16.17 4.06
CA ASP A 336 35.82 17.25 3.49
C ASP A 336 36.79 16.75 2.38
N ASP A 337 36.97 15.43 2.24
CA ASP A 337 37.83 14.81 1.21
C ASP A 337 37.19 14.93 -0.19
N PRO A 338 37.95 15.30 -1.25
CA PRO A 338 37.43 15.36 -2.62
C PRO A 338 36.74 14.07 -3.10
N GLY A 339 37.18 12.92 -2.60
CA GLY A 339 36.61 11.61 -2.86
C GLY A 339 35.15 11.47 -2.43
N TYR A 340 34.69 12.18 -1.39
CA TYR A 340 33.28 12.24 -1.04
C TYR A 340 32.45 12.85 -2.17
N ALA A 341 32.87 14.02 -2.66
CA ALA A 341 32.21 14.70 -3.75
C ALA A 341 32.22 13.87 -5.03
N ASP A 342 33.34 13.21 -5.35
CA ASP A 342 33.44 12.33 -6.52
C ASP A 342 32.54 11.09 -6.40
N HIS A 343 32.56 10.42 -5.24
CA HIS A 343 31.77 9.20 -5.02
C HIS A 343 30.26 9.47 -5.06
N PHE A 344 29.79 10.51 -4.38
CA PHE A 344 28.38 10.87 -4.35
C PHE A 344 27.90 11.47 -5.66
N ALA A 345 28.75 12.20 -6.40
CA ALA A 345 28.41 12.67 -7.73
C ALA A 345 28.15 11.52 -8.71
N GLN A 346 28.88 10.41 -8.58
CA GLN A 346 28.63 9.22 -9.40
C GLN A 346 27.30 8.54 -9.04
N LYS A 347 26.98 8.41 -7.74
CA LYS A 347 25.67 7.91 -7.31
C LYS A 347 24.52 8.76 -7.88
N TRP A 348 24.61 10.07 -7.72
CA TRP A 348 23.61 11.00 -8.23
C TRP A 348 23.55 11.02 -9.76
N SER A 349 24.68 10.91 -10.46
CA SER A 349 24.71 10.78 -11.91
C SER A 349 23.98 9.51 -12.38
N GLY A 350 24.06 8.42 -11.62
CA GLY A 350 23.28 7.21 -11.86
C GLY A 350 21.77 7.44 -11.70
N ILE A 351 21.36 8.03 -10.57
CA ILE A 351 19.96 8.34 -10.23
C ILE A 351 19.34 9.29 -11.27
N LEU A 352 20.05 10.36 -11.62
CA LEU A 352 19.64 11.37 -12.60
C LEU A 352 19.88 10.93 -14.05
N ARG A 353 20.27 9.67 -14.29
CA ARG A 353 20.51 9.08 -15.62
C ARG A 353 21.43 9.93 -16.51
N ASN A 354 22.46 10.55 -15.94
CA ASN A 354 23.44 11.32 -16.69
C ASN A 354 24.29 10.40 -17.59
N LYS A 355 23.80 10.10 -18.79
CA LYS A 355 24.32 9.06 -19.69
C LYS A 355 24.52 9.58 -21.12
N ARG A 356 25.58 9.09 -21.76
CA ARG A 356 25.94 9.45 -23.14
C ARG A 356 25.14 8.70 -24.20
N ARG A 357 24.59 7.51 -23.88
CA ARG A 357 23.89 6.59 -24.81
C ARG A 357 24.64 6.35 -26.14
N GLY A 358 25.98 6.33 -26.10
CA GLY A 358 26.81 6.18 -27.31
C GLY A 358 26.86 7.40 -28.24
N GLN A 359 26.30 8.55 -27.83
CA GLN A 359 26.21 9.76 -28.66
C GLN A 359 27.32 10.75 -28.30
N THR A 360 28.26 10.97 -29.22
CA THR A 360 29.38 11.90 -29.03
C THR A 360 28.92 13.33 -28.73
N ALA A 361 27.84 13.79 -29.35
CA ALA A 361 27.26 15.11 -29.13
C ALA A 361 26.80 15.37 -27.68
N ARG A 362 26.54 14.32 -26.89
CA ARG A 362 26.12 14.44 -25.48
C ARG A 362 27.30 14.52 -24.50
N ILE A 363 28.54 14.32 -24.96
CA ILE A 363 29.72 14.31 -24.10
C ILE A 363 29.89 15.62 -23.32
N PRO A 364 29.83 16.82 -23.94
CA PRO A 364 30.04 18.06 -23.22
C PRO A 364 29.02 18.29 -22.10
N GLY A 365 27.72 18.11 -22.40
CA GLY A 365 26.64 18.30 -21.43
C GLY A 365 26.69 17.30 -20.28
N THR A 366 26.96 16.02 -20.56
CA THR A 366 27.09 15.00 -19.48
C THR A 366 28.28 15.27 -18.54
N ILE A 367 29.40 15.76 -19.07
CA ILE A 367 30.56 16.17 -18.27
C ILE A 367 30.24 17.43 -17.46
N ALA A 368 29.62 18.44 -18.08
CA ALA A 368 29.24 19.68 -17.41
C ALA A 368 28.28 19.40 -16.25
N PHE A 369 27.28 18.54 -16.46
CA PHE A 369 26.31 18.19 -15.44
C PHE A 369 26.94 17.38 -14.31
N HIS A 370 27.80 16.40 -14.60
CA HIS A 370 28.55 15.68 -13.57
C HIS A 370 29.40 16.64 -12.72
N ARG A 371 30.12 17.57 -13.35
CA ARG A 371 30.93 18.58 -12.64
C ARG A 371 30.06 19.48 -11.76
N TRP A 372 28.88 19.87 -12.23
CA TRP A 372 27.92 20.63 -11.43
C TRP A 372 27.44 19.82 -10.20
N ILE A 373 27.07 18.54 -10.38
CA ILE A 373 26.65 17.67 -9.26
C ILE A 373 27.79 17.56 -8.24
N ARG A 374 29.00 17.23 -8.71
CA ARG A 374 30.19 17.13 -7.85
C ARG A 374 30.44 18.42 -7.05
N ARG A 375 30.35 19.57 -7.70
CA ARG A 375 30.50 20.88 -7.03
C ARG A 375 29.39 21.11 -6.00
N ALA A 376 28.15 20.75 -6.30
CA ALA A 376 27.03 20.90 -5.37
C ALA A 376 27.25 20.05 -4.10
N ILE A 377 27.75 18.82 -4.24
CA ILE A 377 28.11 17.97 -3.11
C ILE A 377 29.30 18.54 -2.32
N ALA A 378 30.37 18.96 -3.02
CA ALA A 378 31.58 19.51 -2.39
C ALA A 378 31.30 20.79 -1.58
N LEU A 379 30.33 21.60 -2.01
CA LEU A 379 29.93 22.82 -1.31
C LEU A 379 28.82 22.59 -0.28
N ASN A 380 28.44 21.33 -0.02
CA ASN A 380 27.33 20.96 0.85
C ASN A 380 26.05 21.74 0.54
N LYS A 381 25.67 21.80 -0.75
CA LYS A 381 24.49 22.54 -1.20
C LYS A 381 23.24 22.03 -0.48
N PRO A 382 22.39 22.92 0.08
CA PRO A 382 21.11 22.52 0.65
C PRO A 382 20.28 21.70 -0.34
N TYR A 383 19.66 20.62 0.14
CA TYR A 383 18.96 19.68 -0.72
C TYR A 383 17.82 20.35 -1.50
N ASP A 384 17.07 21.26 -0.89
CA ASP A 384 16.01 22.02 -1.57
C ASP A 384 16.54 22.85 -2.74
N GLN A 385 17.72 23.46 -2.59
CA GLN A 385 18.38 24.20 -3.67
C GLN A 385 18.90 23.28 -4.77
N PHE A 386 19.50 22.14 -4.41
CA PHE A 386 19.94 21.12 -5.37
C PHE A 386 18.78 20.64 -6.24
N VAL A 387 17.64 20.33 -5.63
CA VAL A 387 16.43 19.88 -6.33
C VAL A 387 15.83 21.01 -7.16
N ARG A 388 15.66 22.21 -6.59
CA ARG A 388 15.10 23.38 -7.29
C ARG A 388 15.89 23.70 -8.55
N GLU A 389 17.22 23.78 -8.46
CA GLU A 389 18.07 24.07 -9.61
C GLU A 389 17.98 23.03 -10.75
N ILE A 390 17.65 21.77 -10.43
CA ILE A 390 17.43 20.73 -11.45
C ILE A 390 16.04 20.87 -12.08
N ILE A 391 15.00 20.99 -11.26
CA ILE A 391 13.58 21.01 -11.69
C ILE A 391 13.21 22.33 -12.39
N THR A 392 13.96 23.41 -12.17
CA THR A 392 13.73 24.70 -12.84
C THR A 392 14.77 24.99 -13.92
N ALA A 393 15.59 24.00 -14.30
CA ALA A 393 16.69 24.24 -15.22
C ALA A 393 16.19 24.55 -16.64
N THR A 394 16.69 25.62 -17.23
CA THR A 394 16.39 26.03 -18.61
C THR A 394 17.64 26.55 -19.31
N GLY A 395 17.61 26.62 -20.64
CA GLY A 395 18.68 27.22 -21.44
C GLY A 395 19.80 26.25 -21.83
N ASP A 396 20.97 26.82 -22.14
CA ASP A 396 22.13 26.09 -22.65
C ASP A 396 22.84 25.30 -21.53
N VAL A 397 23.16 24.02 -21.78
CA VAL A 397 23.85 23.14 -20.83
C VAL A 397 25.28 23.59 -20.48
N SER A 398 25.93 24.43 -21.29
CA SER A 398 27.24 25.00 -20.97
C SER A 398 27.13 26.11 -19.93
N VAL A 399 25.97 26.77 -19.83
CA VAL A 399 25.70 27.86 -18.89
C VAL A 399 24.94 27.35 -17.68
N ASN A 400 23.95 26.49 -17.89
CA ASN A 400 23.09 25.88 -16.89
C ASN A 400 23.13 24.33 -17.01
N PRO A 401 24.18 23.67 -16.51
CA PRO A 401 24.36 22.22 -16.69
C PRO A 401 23.20 21.32 -16.23
N PRO A 402 22.43 21.64 -15.18
CA PRO A 402 21.22 20.90 -14.83
C PRO A 402 20.20 20.72 -15.96
N ALA A 403 20.18 21.62 -16.96
CA ALA A 403 19.34 21.46 -18.15
C ALA A 403 19.63 20.15 -18.92
N GLN A 404 20.81 19.55 -18.73
CA GLN A 404 21.16 18.24 -19.27
C GLN A 404 20.20 17.13 -18.83
N TRP A 405 19.57 17.23 -17.66
CA TRP A 405 18.63 16.23 -17.17
C TRP A 405 17.41 16.08 -18.10
N TYR A 406 16.94 17.19 -18.69
CA TYR A 406 15.84 17.20 -19.66
C TYR A 406 16.18 16.51 -20.98
N ALA A 407 17.45 16.21 -21.25
CA ALA A 407 17.81 15.35 -22.37
C ALA A 407 17.33 13.89 -22.16
N GLU A 408 17.08 13.48 -20.91
CA GLU A 408 16.53 12.18 -20.53
C GLU A 408 15.01 12.23 -20.25
N VAL A 409 14.49 13.35 -19.72
CA VAL A 409 13.06 13.56 -19.36
C VAL A 409 12.32 14.49 -20.33
N ARG A 410 12.37 14.18 -21.63
CA ARG A 410 11.85 15.07 -22.68
C ARG A 410 10.33 15.20 -22.74
N TYR A 411 9.60 14.19 -22.27
CA TYR A 411 8.14 14.15 -22.34
C TYR A 411 7.55 14.45 -20.97
N LEU A 412 6.42 15.16 -20.94
CA LEU A 412 5.77 15.59 -19.71
C LEU A 412 5.52 14.41 -18.75
N ASP A 413 5.07 13.27 -19.27
CA ASP A 413 4.84 12.07 -18.48
C ASP A 413 6.13 11.54 -17.83
N ARG A 414 7.24 11.50 -18.58
CA ARG A 414 8.55 11.12 -18.03
C ARG A 414 9.07 12.09 -17.00
N TYR A 415 8.79 13.38 -17.18
CA TYR A 415 9.16 14.41 -16.22
C TYR A 415 8.41 14.25 -14.90
N VAL A 416 7.09 14.04 -14.96
CA VAL A 416 6.24 13.79 -13.78
C VAL A 416 6.69 12.53 -13.04
N ASP A 417 6.82 11.41 -13.76
CA ASP A 417 7.26 10.12 -13.21
C ASP A 417 8.63 10.20 -12.54
N ASP A 418 9.62 10.76 -13.24
CA ASP A 418 10.99 10.83 -12.76
C ASP A 418 11.13 11.81 -11.59
N THR A 419 10.42 12.94 -11.62
CA THR A 419 10.43 13.91 -10.52
C THR A 419 9.89 13.28 -9.23
N ALA A 420 8.73 12.63 -9.31
CA ALA A 420 8.13 11.97 -8.15
C ALA A 420 9.04 10.84 -7.63
N GLN A 421 9.61 10.03 -8.52
CA GLN A 421 10.44 8.91 -8.09
C GLN A 421 11.78 9.35 -7.50
N VAL A 422 12.46 10.32 -8.12
CA VAL A 422 13.81 10.73 -7.72
C VAL A 422 13.79 11.62 -6.48
N PHE A 423 12.83 12.55 -6.39
CA PHE A 423 12.85 13.58 -5.35
C PHE A 423 11.80 13.39 -4.26
N LEU A 424 10.69 12.69 -4.55
CA LEU A 424 9.65 12.39 -3.55
C LEU A 424 9.70 10.93 -3.08
N GLY A 425 10.46 10.07 -3.75
CA GLY A 425 10.50 8.63 -3.45
C GLY A 425 9.20 7.90 -3.81
N MET A 426 8.34 8.49 -4.64
CA MET A 426 7.01 7.98 -4.97
C MET A 426 6.98 7.47 -6.42
N ARG A 427 6.35 6.31 -6.65
CA ARG A 427 6.14 5.79 -8.00
C ARG A 427 4.72 6.07 -8.44
N ILE A 428 4.52 7.12 -9.21
CA ILE A 428 3.17 7.59 -9.57
C ILE A 428 2.75 7.20 -10.99
N GLY A 429 3.62 6.61 -11.80
CA GLY A 429 3.35 6.35 -13.22
C GLY A 429 2.19 5.41 -13.54
N CYS A 430 1.71 4.62 -12.57
CA CYS A 430 0.43 3.91 -12.73
C CYS A 430 -0.75 4.88 -12.84
N ALA A 431 -0.72 6.00 -12.10
CA ALA A 431 -1.75 7.04 -12.06
C ALA A 431 -2.02 7.65 -13.45
N ARG A 432 -1.02 7.64 -14.34
CA ARG A 432 -1.11 8.14 -15.71
C ARG A 432 -2.29 7.57 -16.50
N CYS A 433 -2.60 6.28 -16.32
CA CYS A 433 -3.62 5.59 -17.11
C CYS A 433 -4.88 5.25 -16.32
N HIS A 434 -4.79 5.18 -14.99
CA HIS A 434 -5.85 4.80 -14.06
C HIS A 434 -5.42 5.18 -12.64
N HIS A 435 -6.33 5.23 -11.65
CA HIS A 435 -5.93 5.50 -10.25
C HIS A 435 -4.82 4.57 -9.76
N HIS A 436 -3.88 5.10 -8.98
CA HIS A 436 -2.76 4.30 -8.49
C HIS A 436 -3.29 3.14 -7.61
N PRO A 437 -2.92 1.89 -7.88
CA PRO A 437 -3.56 0.73 -7.24
C PRO A 437 -3.24 0.57 -5.74
N PHE A 438 -2.18 1.23 -5.28
CA PHE A 438 -1.64 1.08 -3.92
C PHE A 438 -1.40 2.41 -3.20
N GLU A 439 -1.72 3.55 -3.83
CA GLU A 439 -1.47 4.89 -3.29
C GLU A 439 -2.71 5.75 -3.52
N LYS A 440 -2.88 6.79 -2.71
CA LYS A 440 -4.00 7.74 -2.83
C LYS A 440 -3.70 8.81 -3.88
N ILE A 441 -3.50 8.37 -5.13
CA ILE A 441 -3.18 9.24 -6.26
C ILE A 441 -4.13 8.89 -7.40
N SER A 442 -5.02 9.82 -7.72
CA SER A 442 -5.95 9.71 -8.83
C SER A 442 -5.26 9.99 -10.18
N GLN A 443 -5.97 9.74 -11.27
CA GLN A 443 -5.48 10.13 -12.60
C GLN A 443 -5.48 11.66 -12.74
N GLU A 444 -6.43 12.34 -12.10
CA GLU A 444 -6.49 13.80 -12.08
C GLU A 444 -5.30 14.40 -11.32
N ASP A 445 -4.90 13.82 -10.19
CA ASP A 445 -3.71 14.27 -9.45
C ASP A 445 -2.40 14.17 -10.26
N TYR A 446 -2.36 13.28 -11.26
CA TYR A 446 -1.19 13.05 -12.09
C TYR A 446 -1.02 14.12 -13.19
N PHE A 447 -2.11 14.67 -13.72
CA PHE A 447 -2.13 15.61 -14.84
C PHE A 447 -2.29 17.06 -14.37
#